data_AF-A0A5D0I0S8-F1
#
_entry.id   AF-A0A5D0I0S8-F1
#
_cell.length_a   1.000
_cell.length_b   1.000
_cell.length_c   1.000
_cell.angle_alpha   90.00
_cell.angle_beta   90.00
_cell.angle_gamma   90.00
#
_symmetry.space_group_name_H-M   'P 1'
#
loop_
_entity.id
_entity.type
_entity.pdbx_description
1 polymer ?
#
loop_
_entity_poly.entity_id
_entity_poly.type
_entity_poly.pdbx_seq_one_letter_code
_entity_poly.pdbx_strand_id
1 'polypeptide(L)'
;QVTICKQSGHRASLNCNDTELAYIQLSGLKTKACPYHKLIHLDITETFQVNTSCEDVRNIKHTSWFVLPPLMAYYYKTNNPFYKTLPPFRNDCLGNTTISMAFIYPNDNNNVFLPKDFEGNTNELVLKVAHSKPESTIFWYLNSEFVGSTKNLHELAILPKEGTHTLTVVDSFGNEAKRIFEVRK
;
A
#
# COMPACT_ATOMS: atom_id res chain seq x y z
N GLN A 1 20.85 -30.82 -6.84
CA GLN A 1 19.51 -31.18 -6.32
C GLN A 1 19.08 -30.09 -5.35
N VAL A 2 17.83 -29.64 -5.41
CA VAL A 2 17.28 -28.63 -4.47
C VAL A 2 15.85 -28.99 -4.09
N THR A 3 15.41 -28.49 -2.94
CA THR A 3 14.01 -28.56 -2.52
C THR A 3 13.19 -27.50 -3.25
N ILE A 4 12.10 -27.90 -3.90
CA ILE A 4 11.17 -27.04 -4.62
C ILE A 4 9.76 -27.11 -3.98
N CYS A 5 8.98 -26.05 -4.17
CA CYS A 5 7.58 -25.99 -3.82
C CYS A 5 6.75 -26.70 -4.89
N LYS A 6 5.99 -27.74 -4.53
CA LYS A 6 5.19 -28.49 -5.51
C LYS A 6 4.11 -27.63 -6.18
N GLN A 7 3.52 -26.70 -5.44
CA GLN A 7 2.42 -25.88 -5.96
C GLN A 7 2.89 -24.80 -6.94
N SER A 8 4.11 -24.27 -6.76
CA SER A 8 4.59 -23.14 -7.56
C SER A 8 5.79 -23.44 -8.46
N GLY A 9 6.45 -24.58 -8.30
CA GLY A 9 7.68 -24.94 -9.03
C GLY A 9 8.90 -24.07 -8.69
N HIS A 10 8.78 -23.13 -7.76
CA HIS A 10 9.91 -22.33 -7.28
C HIS A 10 10.76 -23.14 -6.30
N ARG A 11 12.01 -22.73 -6.09
CA ARG A 11 12.76 -23.18 -4.92
C ARG A 11 11.93 -22.98 -3.66
N ALA A 12 11.86 -23.98 -2.79
CA ALA A 12 11.03 -23.91 -1.60
C ALA A 12 11.48 -22.75 -0.71
N SER A 13 10.50 -21.99 -0.18
CA SER A 13 10.74 -21.05 0.90
C SER A 13 10.49 -21.75 2.24
N LEU A 14 10.85 -21.09 3.35
CA LEU A 14 10.60 -21.60 4.71
C LEU A 14 9.11 -21.82 5.00
N ASN A 15 8.23 -21.14 4.27
CA ASN A 15 6.79 -21.26 4.43
C ASN A 15 6.20 -22.39 3.55
N CYS A 16 6.94 -23.03 2.66
CA CYS A 16 6.35 -24.07 1.81
C CYS A 16 6.06 -25.35 2.63
N ASN A 17 4.78 -25.73 2.73
CA ASN A 17 4.38 -26.96 3.44
C ASN A 17 4.57 -28.21 2.57
N ASP A 18 4.29 -28.12 1.27
CA ASP A 18 4.43 -29.23 0.33
C ASP A 18 5.63 -29.00 -0.59
N THR A 19 6.67 -29.81 -0.37
CA THR A 19 7.94 -29.69 -1.06
C THR A 19 8.42 -31.02 -1.60
N GLU A 20 9.29 -30.96 -2.62
CA GLU A 20 9.95 -32.13 -3.17
C GLU A 20 11.38 -31.83 -3.58
N LEU A 21 12.22 -32.86 -3.63
CA LEU A 21 13.59 -32.74 -4.13
C LEU A 21 13.60 -32.92 -5.65
N ALA A 22 14.13 -31.93 -6.35
CA ALA A 22 14.27 -31.96 -7.80
C ALA A 22 15.70 -31.69 -8.26
N TYR A 23 16.06 -32.26 -9.41
CA TYR A 23 17.28 -31.88 -10.13
C TYR A 23 16.96 -30.66 -11.00
N ILE A 24 17.76 -29.61 -10.83
CA ILE A 24 17.67 -28.37 -11.60
C ILE A 24 19.04 -28.01 -12.16
N GLN A 25 19.06 -27.22 -13.22
CA GLN A 25 20.27 -26.61 -13.74
C GLN A 25 20.87 -25.64 -12.70
N LEU A 26 22.19 -25.46 -12.73
CA LEU A 26 22.89 -24.53 -11.83
C LEU A 26 22.36 -23.09 -11.94
N SER A 27 21.91 -22.67 -13.12
CA SER A 27 21.26 -21.37 -13.33
C SER A 27 19.98 -21.21 -12.51
N GLY A 28 19.25 -22.29 -12.25
CA GLY A 28 18.04 -22.30 -11.43
C GLY A 28 18.29 -21.90 -9.97
N LEU A 29 19.52 -22.04 -9.46
CA LEU A 29 19.91 -21.54 -8.13
C LEU A 29 19.81 -20.02 -7.99
N LYS A 30 19.79 -19.29 -9.12
CA LYS A 30 19.65 -17.82 -9.15
C LYS A 30 18.19 -17.36 -9.05
N THR A 31 17.22 -18.27 -9.20
CA THR A 31 15.78 -17.92 -9.14
C THR A 31 15.33 -17.61 -7.72
N LYS A 32 14.32 -16.76 -7.55
CA LYS A 32 13.78 -16.46 -6.21
C LYS A 32 13.09 -17.71 -5.62
N ALA A 33 13.22 -17.87 -4.30
CA ALA A 33 12.41 -18.83 -3.55
C ALA A 33 10.91 -18.49 -3.68
N CYS A 34 10.05 -19.46 -3.36
CA CYS A 34 8.60 -19.36 -3.54
C CYS A 34 8.05 -18.05 -2.96
N PRO A 35 7.54 -17.13 -3.81
CA PRO A 35 7.02 -15.84 -3.35
C PRO A 35 5.55 -15.92 -2.90
N TYR A 36 4.90 -17.08 -3.12
CA TYR A 36 3.45 -17.24 -2.96
C TYR A 36 3.06 -17.86 -1.62
N HIS A 37 3.93 -18.68 -1.00
CA HIS A 37 3.67 -19.20 0.34
C HIS A 37 4.03 -18.15 1.40
N LYS A 38 3.00 -17.62 2.06
CA LYS A 38 3.12 -16.61 3.11
C LYS A 38 2.67 -17.19 4.43
N LEU A 39 3.40 -16.88 5.50
CA LEU A 39 2.91 -17.12 6.84
C LEU A 39 1.82 -16.09 7.16
N ILE A 40 0.61 -16.55 7.43
CA ILE A 40 -0.52 -15.71 7.85
C ILE A 40 -0.95 -16.10 9.27
N HIS A 41 -1.68 -15.20 9.90
CA HIS A 41 -2.16 -15.32 11.27
C HIS A 41 -3.67 -15.37 11.25
N LEU A 42 -4.26 -16.48 11.69
CA LEU A 42 -5.70 -16.69 11.67
C LEU A 42 -6.27 -16.75 13.09
N ASP A 43 -7.54 -16.42 13.22
CA ASP A 43 -8.32 -16.72 14.41
C ASP A 43 -8.45 -18.24 14.63
N ILE A 44 -8.92 -18.63 15.81
CA ILE A 44 -9.14 -20.04 16.17
C ILE A 44 -10.11 -20.76 15.23
N THR A 45 -11.02 -20.01 14.60
CA THR A 45 -12.00 -20.51 13.63
C THR A 45 -11.46 -20.59 12.19
N GLU A 46 -10.25 -20.10 11.93
CA GLU A 46 -9.59 -20.04 10.61
C GLU A 46 -10.37 -19.26 9.54
N THR A 47 -11.25 -18.38 9.97
CA THR A 47 -12.16 -17.59 9.11
C THR A 47 -11.60 -16.22 8.78
N PHE A 48 -10.81 -15.64 9.68
CA PHE A 48 -10.31 -14.28 9.53
C PHE A 48 -8.82 -14.20 9.83
N GLN A 49 -8.14 -13.31 9.11
CA GLN A 49 -6.79 -12.89 9.48
C GLN A 49 -6.85 -11.98 10.72
N VAL A 50 -5.99 -12.27 11.70
CA VAL A 50 -5.88 -11.54 12.96
C VAL A 50 -4.43 -11.14 13.22
N ASN A 51 -4.21 -10.25 14.18
CA ASN A 51 -2.88 -9.92 14.67
C ASN A 51 -2.95 -9.58 16.17
N THR A 52 -1.81 -9.32 16.80
CA THR A 52 -1.74 -9.12 18.26
C THR A 52 -2.41 -7.84 18.77
N SER A 53 -2.89 -6.95 17.89
CA SER A 53 -3.64 -5.76 18.29
C SER A 53 -5.11 -6.05 18.61
N CYS A 54 -5.64 -7.16 18.08
CA CYS A 54 -7.06 -7.51 18.17
C CYS A 54 -7.30 -8.91 18.77
N GLU A 55 -6.28 -9.77 18.82
CA GLU A 55 -6.40 -11.14 19.32
C GLU A 55 -5.25 -11.49 20.27
N ASP A 56 -5.55 -12.30 21.30
CA ASP A 56 -4.54 -12.83 22.22
C ASP A 56 -3.63 -13.79 21.46
N VAL A 57 -2.32 -13.69 21.66
CA VAL A 57 -1.31 -14.54 20.99
C VAL A 57 -1.64 -16.04 21.12
N ARG A 58 -2.24 -16.46 22.23
CA ARG A 58 -2.63 -17.87 22.47
C ARG A 58 -3.74 -18.36 21.54
N ASN A 59 -4.53 -17.45 20.98
CA ASN A 59 -5.64 -17.74 20.06
C ASN A 59 -5.26 -17.53 18.59
N ILE A 60 -4.00 -17.17 18.28
CA ILE A 60 -3.52 -16.94 16.92
C ILE A 60 -2.96 -18.23 16.34
N LYS A 61 -3.54 -18.68 15.21
CA LYS A 61 -3.03 -19.82 14.44
C LYS A 61 -2.12 -19.36 13.31
N HIS A 62 -0.84 -19.73 13.40
CA HIS A 62 0.15 -19.49 12.35
C HIS A 62 0.00 -20.52 11.25
N THR A 63 -0.39 -20.09 10.05
CA THR A 63 -0.65 -21.00 8.92
C THR A 63 0.10 -20.52 7.70
N SER A 64 0.80 -21.43 7.02
CA SER A 64 1.30 -21.11 5.69
C SER A 64 0.17 -21.16 4.67
N TRP A 65 0.04 -20.09 3.89
CA TRP A 65 -1.02 -19.90 2.93
C TRP A 65 -0.47 -19.63 1.53
N PHE A 66 -1.04 -20.26 0.53
CA PHE A 66 -0.67 -20.07 -0.86
C PHE A 66 -1.44 -18.89 -1.48
N VAL A 67 -0.77 -17.75 -1.61
CA VAL A 67 -1.36 -16.48 -2.07
C VAL A 67 -0.84 -16.15 -3.47
N LEU A 68 -1.75 -16.12 -4.43
CA LEU A 68 -1.46 -15.70 -5.80
C LEU A 68 -1.92 -14.24 -6.02
N PRO A 69 -1.26 -13.49 -6.90
CA PRO A 69 -1.77 -12.21 -7.39
C PRO A 69 -3.22 -12.33 -7.91
N PRO A 70 -4.08 -11.30 -7.80
CA PRO A 70 -5.51 -11.41 -8.09
C PRO A 70 -5.84 -12.00 -9.47
N LEU A 71 -5.13 -11.56 -10.51
CA LEU A 71 -5.33 -12.05 -11.88
C LEU A 71 -4.95 -13.54 -12.00
N MET A 72 -3.83 -13.95 -11.39
CA MET A 72 -3.42 -15.36 -11.38
C MET A 72 -4.41 -16.20 -10.59
N ALA A 73 -4.84 -15.74 -9.42
CA ALA A 73 -5.80 -16.44 -8.57
C ALA A 73 -7.15 -16.67 -9.28
N TYR A 74 -7.62 -15.69 -10.07
CA TYR A 74 -8.85 -15.80 -10.86
C TYR A 74 -8.81 -17.01 -11.80
N TYR A 75 -7.76 -17.13 -12.61
CA TYR A 75 -7.60 -18.25 -13.54
C TYR A 75 -7.22 -19.56 -12.84
N TYR A 76 -6.43 -19.49 -11.78
CA TYR A 76 -5.95 -20.66 -11.05
C TYR A 76 -7.09 -21.41 -10.37
N LYS A 77 -8.07 -20.69 -9.80
CA LYS A 77 -9.27 -21.26 -9.16
C LYS A 77 -10.06 -22.19 -10.09
N THR A 78 -10.20 -21.83 -11.36
CA THR A 78 -10.98 -22.61 -12.33
C THR A 78 -10.45 -24.04 -12.49
N ASN A 79 -9.13 -24.22 -12.39
CA ASN A 79 -8.47 -25.52 -12.56
C ASN A 79 -8.05 -26.17 -11.24
N ASN A 80 -8.18 -25.46 -10.10
CA ASN A 80 -7.74 -25.93 -8.79
C ASN A 80 -8.86 -25.74 -7.76
N PRO A 81 -9.79 -26.70 -7.64
CA PRO A 81 -10.95 -26.61 -6.74
C PRO A 81 -10.57 -26.42 -5.26
N PHE A 82 -9.38 -26.87 -4.87
CA PHE A 82 -8.87 -26.76 -3.50
C PHE A 82 -8.12 -25.46 -3.21
N TYR A 83 -7.98 -24.56 -4.20
CA TYR A 83 -7.34 -23.27 -3.98
C TYR A 83 -8.19 -22.39 -3.06
N LYS A 84 -7.69 -22.12 -1.87
CA LYS A 84 -8.34 -21.25 -0.89
C LYS A 84 -7.90 -19.80 -1.09
N THR A 85 -8.87 -18.90 -1.25
CA THR A 85 -8.60 -17.47 -1.20
C THR A 85 -8.01 -17.08 0.14
N LEU A 86 -7.13 -16.09 0.13
CA LEU A 86 -6.67 -15.46 1.35
C LEU A 86 -7.88 -14.95 2.16
N PRO A 87 -8.06 -15.39 3.43
CA PRO A 87 -9.17 -14.94 4.25
C PRO A 87 -9.11 -13.42 4.47
N PRO A 88 -10.24 -12.71 4.57
CA PRO A 88 -10.22 -11.29 4.91
C PRO A 88 -9.69 -11.09 6.34
N PHE A 89 -9.20 -9.89 6.65
CA PHE A 89 -8.94 -9.53 8.05
C PHE A 89 -10.24 -9.41 8.83
N ARG A 90 -10.21 -9.75 10.12
CA ARG A 90 -11.33 -9.50 11.03
C ARG A 90 -11.55 -8.00 11.14
N ASN A 91 -12.80 -7.54 11.31
CA ASN A 91 -13.12 -6.11 11.26
C ASN A 91 -12.36 -5.26 12.30
N ASP A 92 -12.10 -5.81 13.48
CA ASP A 92 -11.29 -5.23 14.57
C ASP A 92 -9.78 -5.47 14.40
N CYS A 93 -9.39 -6.37 13.49
CA CYS A 93 -8.02 -6.76 13.16
C CYS A 93 -7.47 -6.16 11.87
N LEU A 94 -8.28 -5.38 11.14
CA LEU A 94 -7.82 -4.37 10.20
C LEU A 94 -7.09 -3.31 11.02
N GLY A 95 -5.92 -3.70 11.56
CA GLY A 95 -5.22 -2.97 12.60
C GLY A 95 -5.11 -1.55 12.12
N ASN A 96 -5.66 -0.60 12.90
CA ASN A 96 -5.82 0.81 12.56
C ASN A 96 -5.52 1.01 11.10
N THR A 97 -6.48 0.84 10.17
CA THR A 97 -6.30 1.21 8.76
C THR A 97 -5.53 2.50 8.83
N THR A 98 -4.21 2.47 8.62
CA THR A 98 -3.37 3.56 9.14
C THR A 98 -3.85 4.69 8.30
N ILE A 99 -4.55 5.62 8.95
CA ILE A 99 -5.30 6.61 8.20
C ILE A 99 -4.21 7.36 7.47
N SER A 100 -4.12 7.06 6.19
CA SER A 100 -2.93 7.32 5.41
C SER A 100 -3.33 8.32 4.36
N MET A 101 -2.48 9.33 4.29
CA MET A 101 -2.52 10.38 3.30
C MET A 101 -1.28 10.24 2.43
N ALA A 102 -1.48 10.29 1.13
CA ALA A 102 -0.40 10.29 0.15
C ALA A 102 -0.57 11.46 -0.81
N PHE A 103 0.50 12.21 -1.05
CA PHE A 103 0.49 13.27 -2.06
C PHE A 103 0.42 12.64 -3.45
N ILE A 104 -0.66 12.95 -4.19
CA ILE A 104 -0.73 12.73 -5.64
C ILE A 104 0.07 13.84 -6.34
N TYR A 105 -0.06 15.07 -5.84
CA TYR A 105 0.68 16.21 -6.35
C TYR A 105 0.91 17.27 -5.24
N PRO A 106 2.12 17.85 -5.12
CA PRO A 106 3.33 17.58 -5.91
C PRO A 106 3.87 16.16 -5.67
N ASN A 107 4.41 15.55 -6.72
CA ASN A 107 5.00 14.20 -6.66
C ASN A 107 6.39 14.25 -6.01
N ASP A 108 7.07 13.10 -5.90
CA ASP A 108 8.41 13.03 -5.30
C ASP A 108 9.49 13.84 -6.06
N ASN A 109 9.18 14.31 -7.27
CA ASN A 109 10.07 15.14 -8.04
C ASN A 109 9.87 16.60 -7.61
N ASN A 110 10.81 17.11 -6.80
CA ASN A 110 10.66 18.35 -6.04
C ASN A 110 10.54 19.64 -6.85
N ASN A 111 10.50 19.63 -8.18
CA ASN A 111 10.40 20.85 -9.00
C ASN A 111 9.00 21.00 -9.59
N VAL A 112 8.38 22.15 -9.30
CA VAL A 112 7.03 22.52 -9.74
C VAL A 112 7.12 23.79 -10.58
N PHE A 113 6.46 23.78 -11.74
CA PHE A 113 6.32 24.96 -12.60
C PHE A 113 4.86 25.41 -12.56
N LEU A 114 4.64 26.71 -12.37
CA LEU A 114 3.29 27.27 -12.44
C LEU A 114 2.87 27.38 -13.91
N PRO A 115 1.78 26.72 -14.33
CA PRO A 115 1.33 26.80 -15.72
C PRO A 115 0.93 28.23 -16.04
N LYS A 116 1.29 28.71 -17.24
CA LYS A 116 0.81 29.99 -17.76
C LYS A 116 -0.29 29.76 -18.78
N ASP A 117 -1.30 30.62 -18.78
CA ASP A 117 -2.29 30.63 -19.85
C ASP A 117 -1.72 31.24 -21.14
N PHE A 118 -2.54 31.26 -22.20
CA PHE A 118 -2.15 31.82 -23.50
C PHE A 118 -1.91 33.34 -23.46
N GLU A 119 -2.41 34.03 -22.44
CA GLU A 119 -2.24 35.47 -22.22
C GLU A 119 -1.01 35.78 -21.33
N GLY A 120 -0.34 34.74 -20.82
CA GLY A 120 0.84 34.83 -19.97
C GLY A 120 0.55 34.98 -18.48
N ASN A 121 -0.72 34.89 -18.05
CA ASN A 121 -1.09 34.92 -16.64
C ASN A 121 -0.70 33.60 -15.97
N THR A 122 -0.24 33.69 -14.72
CA THR A 122 0.18 32.53 -13.94
C THR A 122 -1.05 31.87 -13.33
N ASN A 123 -1.29 30.60 -13.66
CA ASN A 123 -2.40 29.82 -13.11
C ASN A 123 -2.07 29.25 -11.74
N GLU A 124 -3.13 28.90 -11.00
CA GLU A 124 -3.03 28.28 -9.69
C GLU A 124 -2.43 26.87 -9.77
N LEU A 125 -1.68 26.51 -8.73
CA LEU A 125 -1.16 25.18 -8.51
C LEU A 125 -2.21 24.33 -7.78
N VAL A 126 -2.69 23.27 -8.40
CA VAL A 126 -3.64 22.34 -7.78
C VAL A 126 -2.91 21.24 -7.03
N LEU A 127 -2.91 21.34 -5.70
CA LEU A 127 -2.41 20.32 -4.79
C LEU A 127 -3.41 19.17 -4.70
N LYS A 128 -2.93 17.93 -4.62
CA LYS A 128 -3.78 16.73 -4.60
C LYS A 128 -3.27 15.71 -3.60
N VAL A 129 -4.18 15.21 -2.75
CA VAL A 129 -3.89 14.16 -1.76
C VAL A 129 -4.89 13.02 -1.90
N ALA A 130 -4.42 11.79 -1.82
CA ALA A 130 -5.26 10.61 -1.62
C ALA A 130 -5.39 10.34 -0.13
N HIS A 131 -6.62 10.15 0.35
CA HIS A 131 -6.93 9.77 1.73
C HIS A 131 -7.58 8.39 1.73
N SER A 132 -7.13 7.49 2.61
CA SER A 132 -7.72 6.15 2.80
C SER A 132 -9.22 6.15 3.19
N LYS A 133 -9.73 7.29 3.65
CA LYS A 133 -11.14 7.59 3.97
C LYS A 133 -11.57 8.92 3.33
N PRO A 134 -12.03 8.94 2.06
CA PRO A 134 -12.26 10.17 1.30
C PRO A 134 -13.22 11.17 1.97
N GLU A 135 -14.18 10.69 2.76
CA GLU A 135 -15.17 11.49 3.48
C GLU A 135 -14.59 12.31 4.65
N SER A 136 -13.32 12.10 4.99
CA SER A 136 -12.63 12.82 6.07
C SER A 136 -12.38 14.27 5.68
N THR A 137 -12.26 15.15 6.67
CA THR A 137 -11.80 16.52 6.42
C THR A 137 -10.30 16.57 6.61
N ILE A 138 -9.60 17.22 5.68
CA ILE A 138 -8.16 17.52 5.80
C ILE A 138 -7.93 19.02 5.80
N PHE A 139 -6.88 19.44 6.48
CA PHE A 139 -6.45 20.81 6.66
C PHE A 139 -5.08 20.98 5.99
N TRP A 140 -4.96 21.99 5.16
CA TRP A 140 -3.77 22.25 4.34
C TRP A 140 -2.98 23.41 4.94
N TYR A 141 -1.67 23.22 5.04
CA TYR A 141 -0.74 24.22 5.52
C TYR A 141 0.43 24.38 4.55
N LEU A 142 0.76 25.62 4.20
CA LEU A 142 1.93 25.97 3.41
C LEU A 142 2.90 26.75 4.30
N ASN A 143 4.12 26.24 4.49
CA ASN A 143 5.13 26.85 5.37
C ASN A 143 4.63 27.11 6.81
N SER A 144 3.79 26.20 7.32
CA SER A 144 3.11 26.30 8.64
C SER A 144 1.97 27.32 8.72
N GLU A 145 1.60 27.96 7.61
CA GLU A 145 0.43 28.83 7.52
C GLU A 145 -0.76 28.04 6.98
N PHE A 146 -1.92 28.18 7.63
CA PHE A 146 -3.15 27.53 7.17
C PHE A 146 -3.66 28.16 5.88
N VAL A 147 -3.87 27.34 4.84
CA VAL A 147 -4.31 27.82 3.50
C VAL A 147 -5.70 27.31 3.09
N GLY A 148 -6.26 26.33 3.81
CA GLY A 148 -7.61 25.85 3.53
C GLY A 148 -7.92 24.45 4.06
N SER A 149 -9.13 23.97 3.81
CA SER A 149 -9.57 22.61 4.15
C SER A 149 -10.41 22.03 3.03
N THR A 150 -10.39 20.70 2.89
CA THR A 150 -11.17 19.99 1.87
C THR A 150 -11.81 18.73 2.44
N LYS A 151 -12.89 18.27 1.80
CA LYS A 151 -13.65 17.06 2.16
C LYS A 151 -14.10 16.34 0.90
N ASN A 152 -14.08 15.02 0.89
CA ASN A 152 -14.40 14.16 -0.27
C ASN A 152 -13.38 14.28 -1.41
N LEU A 153 -13.28 15.47 -2.03
CA LEU A 153 -12.32 15.77 -3.07
C LEU A 153 -11.16 16.57 -2.46
N HIS A 154 -10.04 15.91 -2.27
CA HIS A 154 -8.87 16.47 -1.62
C HIS A 154 -7.95 17.20 -2.62
N GLU A 155 -8.51 18.24 -3.22
CA GLU A 155 -7.81 19.14 -4.14
C GLU A 155 -7.89 20.59 -3.66
N LEU A 156 -6.76 21.29 -3.62
CA LEU A 156 -6.70 22.69 -3.22
C LEU A 156 -5.82 23.48 -4.20
N ALA A 157 -6.39 24.53 -4.79
CA ALA A 157 -5.67 25.47 -5.64
C ALA A 157 -4.98 26.54 -4.79
N ILE A 158 -3.69 26.79 -5.05
CA ILE A 158 -2.90 27.83 -4.38
C ILE A 158 -2.01 28.58 -5.39
N LEU A 159 -1.62 29.81 -5.08
CA LEU A 159 -0.63 30.59 -5.84
C LEU A 159 0.63 30.80 -4.99
N PRO A 160 1.50 29.78 -4.86
CA PRO A 160 2.74 29.90 -4.10
C PRO A 160 3.72 30.83 -4.84
N LYS A 161 4.57 31.51 -4.07
CA LYS A 161 5.67 32.31 -4.62
C LYS A 161 6.77 31.40 -5.15
N GLU A 162 7.71 31.96 -5.89
CA GLU A 162 8.92 31.25 -6.30
C GLU A 162 9.79 30.89 -5.08
N GLY A 163 10.34 29.69 -5.05
CA GLY A 163 11.18 29.20 -3.94
C GLY A 163 10.74 27.86 -3.34
N THR A 164 11.41 27.45 -2.27
CA THR A 164 11.12 26.19 -1.56
C THR A 164 9.98 26.36 -0.57
N HIS A 165 9.02 25.44 -0.63
CA HIS A 165 7.85 25.40 0.22
C HIS A 165 7.70 24.04 0.90
N THR A 166 7.18 24.06 2.13
CA THR A 166 6.77 22.86 2.87
C THR A 166 5.25 22.80 2.91
N LEU A 167 4.68 21.81 2.22
CA LEU A 167 3.28 21.45 2.30
C LEU A 167 3.06 20.46 3.43
N THR A 168 2.14 20.76 4.32
CA THR A 168 1.72 19.87 5.41
C THR A 168 0.21 19.70 5.34
N VAL A 169 -0.26 18.46 5.45
CA VAL A 169 -1.67 18.11 5.45
C VAL A 169 -1.97 17.32 6.70
N VAL A 170 -2.99 17.75 7.44
CA VAL A 170 -3.42 17.12 8.68
C VAL A 170 -4.89 16.70 8.54
N ASP A 171 -5.25 15.49 8.93
CA ASP A 171 -6.64 15.04 8.93
C ASP A 171 -7.36 15.29 10.26
N SER A 172 -8.68 15.08 10.28
CA SER A 172 -9.51 15.17 11.48
C SER A 172 -9.17 14.18 12.60
N PHE A 173 -8.29 13.21 12.33
CA PHE A 173 -7.84 12.19 13.28
C PHE A 173 -6.44 12.49 13.83
N GLY A 174 -5.80 13.58 13.39
CA GLY A 174 -4.47 14.00 13.82
C GLY A 174 -3.31 13.35 13.07
N ASN A 175 -3.56 12.65 11.96
CA ASN A 175 -2.47 12.15 11.11
C ASN A 175 -1.94 13.29 10.25
N GLU A 176 -0.62 13.30 10.02
CA GLU A 176 0.07 14.32 9.22
C GLU A 176 0.80 13.67 8.04
N ALA A 177 0.74 14.32 6.88
CA ALA A 177 1.64 14.08 5.75
C ALA A 177 2.35 15.38 5.38
N LYS A 178 3.67 15.31 5.15
CA LYS A 178 4.50 16.46 4.78
C LYS A 178 5.24 16.23 3.47
N ARG A 179 5.35 17.27 2.66
CA ARG A 179 6.05 17.30 1.37
C ARG A 179 6.80 18.61 1.19
N ILE A 180 8.04 18.53 0.73
CA ILE A 180 8.81 19.72 0.33
C ILE A 180 8.80 19.78 -1.20
N PHE A 181 8.58 20.97 -1.76
CA PHE A 181 8.65 21.22 -3.20
C PHE A 181 9.23 22.61 -3.47
N GLU A 182 9.84 22.79 -4.62
CA GLU A 182 10.42 24.05 -5.10
C GLU A 182 9.62 24.54 -6.30
N VAL A 183 9.12 25.76 -6.21
CA VAL A 183 8.45 26.45 -7.32
C VAL A 183 9.52 27.19 -8.12
N ARG A 184 9.63 26.85 -9.40
CA ARG A 184 10.54 27.49 -10.37
C ARG A 184 9.75 28.23 -11.45
N LYS A 185 10.36 29.28 -12.00
CA LYS A 185 9.85 30.03 -13.15
C LYS A 185 10.00 29.28 -14.47
#